data_AF-A0A484X1R5-F1
#
_entry.id   AF-A0A484X1R5-F1
#
_cell.length_a   1.000
_cell.length_b   1.000
_cell.length_c   1.000
_cell.angle_alpha   90.00
_cell.angle_beta   90.00
_cell.angle_gamma   90.00
#
_symmetry.space_group_name_H-M   'P 1'
#
loop_
_entity.id
_entity.type
_entity.pdbx_description
1 polymer ?
#
loop_
_entity_poly.entity_id
_entity_poly.type
_entity_poly.pdbx_seq_one_letter_code
_entity_poly.pdbx_strand_id
1 'polypeptide(L)' 'MRNGDEHTCDEAVSHLRLKLGNTRNRIDTAEQFIDKVASSSSITGKPYIVKMPGKSDENAQPFLHALIAQTDKTVPAQ' A
#
# COMPACT_ATOMS: atom_id res chain seq x y z
N MET A 1 8.68 -4.66 3.84
CA MET A 1 9.16 -6.00 3.46
C MET A 1 8.19 -6.64 2.47
N ARG A 2 8.73 -7.19 1.38
CA ARG A 2 7.97 -7.85 0.31
C ARG A 2 8.64 -9.18 -0.01
N ASN A 3 7.90 -10.27 0.06
CA ASN A 3 8.40 -11.64 -0.19
C ASN A 3 9.62 -12.07 0.67
N GLY A 4 9.87 -11.42 1.80
CA GLY A 4 11.03 -11.69 2.67
C GLY A 4 12.13 -10.66 2.54
N ASP A 5 12.12 -9.84 1.49
CA ASP A 5 13.12 -8.78 1.28
C ASP A 5 12.67 -7.46 1.90
N GLU A 6 13.59 -6.81 2.61
CA GLU A 6 13.39 -5.46 3.12
C GLU A 6 13.56 -4.44 1.99
N HIS A 7 12.72 -3.42 2.02
CA HIS A 7 12.74 -2.34 1.05
C HIS A 7 12.61 -1.03 1.81
N THR A 8 13.32 -0.03 1.33
CA THR A 8 13.22 1.35 1.80
C THR A 8 11.85 1.94 1.49
N CYS A 9 11.53 3.06 2.15
CA CYS A 9 10.30 3.80 1.88
C CYS A 9 10.22 4.26 0.41
N ASP A 10 11.32 4.73 -0.17
CA ASP A 10 11.39 5.18 -1.57
C ASP A 10 11.10 4.05 -2.57
N GLU A 11 11.64 2.86 -2.31
CA GLU A 11 11.35 1.67 -3.12
C GLU A 11 9.89 1.25 -2.99
N ALA A 12 9.33 1.29 -1.77
CA ALA A 12 7.92 0.98 -1.54
C ALA A 12 7.02 1.96 -2.31
N VAL A 13 7.30 3.26 -2.25
CA VAL A 13 6.55 4.29 -3.00
C VAL A 13 6.65 4.07 -4.50
N SER A 14 7.86 3.83 -5.02
CA SER A 14 8.09 3.57 -6.44
C SER A 14 7.32 2.33 -6.91
N HIS A 15 7.29 1.28 -6.10
CA HIS A 15 6.56 0.05 -6.37
C HIS A 15 5.04 0.27 -6.41
N LEU A 16 4.49 1.04 -5.46
CA LEU A 16 3.07 1.38 -5.42
C LEU A 16 2.68 2.26 -6.62
N ARG A 17 3.50 3.23 -7.00
CA ARG A 17 3.27 4.06 -8.19
C ARG A 17 3.26 3.24 -9.48
N LEU A 18 4.21 2.32 -9.63
CA LEU A 18 4.26 1.39 -10.76
C LEU A 18 2.97 0.54 -10.84
N LYS A 19 2.59 -0.06 -9.71
CA LYS A 19 1.36 -0.84 -9.59
C LYS A 19 0.13 -0.02 -9.96
N LEU A 20 0.01 1.21 -9.42
CA LEU A 20 -1.10 2.11 -9.72
C LEU A 20 -1.18 2.43 -11.21
N GLY A 21 -0.06 2.75 -11.86
CA GLY A 21 -0.02 2.99 -13.30
C GLY A 21 -0.54 1.81 -14.12
N ASN A 22 -0.16 0.59 -13.74
CA ASN A 22 -0.56 -0.64 -14.43
C ASN A 22 -2.03 -1.03 -14.20
N THR A 23 -2.62 -0.62 -13.07
CA THR A 23 -3.98 -1.02 -12.70
C THR A 23 -5.00 0.12 -12.74
N ARG A 24 -4.59 1.34 -13.12
CA ARG A 24 -5.47 2.53 -13.10
C ARG A 24 -6.75 2.37 -13.91
N ASN A 25 -6.70 1.63 -15.02
CA ASN A 25 -7.87 1.38 -15.87
C ASN A 25 -8.82 0.29 -15.31
N ARG A 26 -8.53 -0.28 -14.14
CA ARG A 26 -9.27 -1.41 -13.55
C ARG A 26 -9.73 -1.12 -12.11
N ILE A 27 -9.51 0.10 -11.61
CA ILE A 27 -9.71 0.46 -10.22
C ILE A 27 -10.35 1.85 -10.14
N ASP A 28 -11.47 1.93 -9.45
CA ASP A 28 -12.24 3.17 -9.31
C ASP A 28 -11.94 3.91 -8.01
N THR A 29 -11.53 3.20 -6.95
CA THR A 29 -11.33 3.79 -5.61
C THR A 29 -9.98 3.44 -5.00
N ALA A 30 -9.56 4.25 -4.04
CA ALA A 30 -8.27 4.06 -3.38
C ALA A 30 -8.27 2.81 -2.47
N GLU A 31 -9.40 2.48 -1.85
CA GLU A 31 -9.60 1.25 -1.09
C GLU A 31 -9.45 0.02 -1.99
N GLN A 32 -10.03 0.05 -3.19
CA GLN A 32 -9.86 -1.03 -4.15
C GLN A 32 -8.39 -1.18 -4.57
N PHE A 33 -7.65 -0.08 -4.67
CA PHE A 33 -6.20 -0.14 -4.89
C PHE A 33 -5.47 -0.79 -3.72
N ILE A 34 -5.83 -0.45 -2.48
CA ILE A 34 -5.25 -1.09 -1.29
C ILE A 34 -5.53 -2.59 -1.31
N ASP A 35 -6.80 -2.97 -1.39
CA ASP A 35 -7.21 -4.35 -1.19
C ASP A 35 -6.72 -5.27 -2.30
N LYS A 36 -6.78 -4.83 -3.56
CA LYS A 36 -6.49 -5.67 -4.72
C LYS A 36 -5.05 -5.57 -5.23
N VAL A 37 -4.32 -4.51 -4.89
CA VAL A 37 -3.02 -4.22 -5.53
C VAL A 37 -1.90 -3.92 -4.56
N ALA A 38 -2.14 -3.08 -3.56
CA ALA A 38 -1.08 -2.60 -2.66
C ALA A 38 -0.90 -3.48 -1.40
N SER A 39 -1.89 -4.31 -1.06
CA SER A 39 -1.87 -5.19 0.12
C SER A 39 -0.90 -6.36 0.00
N SER A 40 -0.71 -6.88 -1.22
CA SER A 40 -0.05 -8.16 -1.45
C SER A 40 0.57 -8.28 -2.85
N SER A 41 1.41 -9.31 -2.99
CA SER A 41 1.99 -9.69 -4.27
C SER A 41 0.97 -10.38 -5.15
N SER A 42 0.70 -9.83 -6.33
CA SER A 42 -0.18 -10.48 -7.32
C SER A 42 0.43 -11.77 -7.91
N ILE A 43 1.73 -11.98 -7.72
CA ILE A 43 2.45 -13.17 -8.23
C ILE A 43 2.46 -14.29 -7.19
N THR A 44 2.70 -13.96 -5.92
CA THR A 44 2.92 -14.94 -4.85
C THR A 44 1.77 -15.01 -3.84
N GLY A 45 0.81 -14.08 -3.90
CA GLY A 45 -0.30 -13.95 -2.95
C GLY A 45 0.11 -13.50 -1.53
N LYS A 46 1.41 -13.35 -1.26
CA LYS A 46 1.89 -13.02 0.09
C LYS A 46 1.60 -11.56 0.44
N PRO A 47 1.07 -11.29 1.64
CA PRO A 47 0.86 -9.93 2.12
C PRO A 47 2.20 -9.22 2.32
N TYR A 48 2.22 -7.92 2.06
CA TYR A 48 3.38 -7.08 2.38
C TYR A 48 3.36 -6.69 3.86
N ILE A 49 4.53 -6.55 4.45
CA ILE A 49 4.70 -6.15 5.85
C ILE A 49 5.34 -4.76 5.89
N VAL A 50 4.76 -3.88 6.70
CA VAL A 50 5.29 -2.56 7.00
C VAL A 50 6.01 -2.66 8.34
N LYS A 51 7.30 -2.32 8.33
CA LYS A 51 8.11 -2.23 9.55
C LYS A 51 8.33 -0.76 9.85
N MET A 52 7.95 -0.33 11.05
CA MET A 52 8.16 1.04 11.52
C MET A 52 9.04 1.03 12.76
N PRO A 53 10.02 1.94 12.88
CA PRO A 53 10.83 2.03 14.08
C PRO A 53 9.95 2.35 15.30
N GLY A 54 10.03 1.51 16.34
CA GLY A 54 9.26 1.68 17.57
C GLY A 54 7.81 1.20 17.51
N LYS A 55 7.38 0.54 16.43
CA LYS A 55 6.07 -0.12 16.32
C LYS A 55 6.23 -1.58 15.92
N SER A 56 5.22 -2.38 16.21
CA SER A 56 5.15 -3.76 15.73
C SER A 56 5.02 -3.80 14.22
N ASP A 57 5.61 -4.83 13.62
CA ASP A 57 5.40 -5.18 12.23
C ASP A 57 3.90 -5.38 11.97
N GLU A 58 3.38 -4.73 10.92
CA GLU A 58 1.98 -4.84 10.55
C GLU A 58 1.79 -5.13 9.06
N ASN A 59 0.66 -5.71 8.70
CA ASN A 59 0.33 -5.92 7.30
C ASN A 59 0.12 -4.58 6.59
N ALA A 60 0.52 -4.51 5.32
CA ALA A 60 0.37 -3.29 4.53
C ALA A 60 -1.10 -2.88 4.34
N GLN A 61 -2.03 -3.83 4.26
CA GLN A 61 -3.45 -3.53 4.06
C GLN A 61 -4.04 -2.64 5.19
N PRO A 62 -4.01 -3.03 6.48
CA PRO A 62 -4.53 -2.17 7.55
C PRO A 62 -3.76 -0.86 7.68
N PHE A 63 -2.43 -0.87 7.48
CA PHE A 63 -1.62 0.35 7.50
C PHE A 63 -2.07 1.35 6.43
N LEU A 64 -2.23 0.90 5.19
CA LEU A 64 -2.63 1.75 4.08
C LEU A 64 -4.07 2.25 4.24
N HIS A 65 -4.99 1.43 4.74
CA HIS A 65 -6.35 1.88 5.06
C HIS A 65 -6.35 2.99 6.11
N ALA A 66 -5.56 2.84 7.17
CA ALA A 66 -5.41 3.87 8.19
C ALA A 66 -4.78 5.16 7.64
N LEU A 67 -3.85 5.05 6.70
CA LEU A 67 -3.24 6.19 6.02
C LEU A 67 -4.23 6.92 5.11
N ILE A 68 -5.01 6.20 4.30
CA ILE A 68 -6.01 6.83 3.44
C ILE A 68 -7.11 7.48 4.27
N ALA A 69 -7.59 6.83 5.33
CA ALA A 69 -8.58 7.43 6.23
C ALA A 69 -8.07 8.70 6.95
N GLN A 70 -6.77 8.80 7.23
CA GLN A 70 -6.15 10.03 7.73
C GLN A 70 -6.01 11.09 6.63
N THR A 71 -5.65 10.68 5.42
CA THR A 71 -5.49 11.58 4.27
C THR A 71 -6.84 12.18 3.87
N ASP A 72 -7.90 11.38 3.81
CA ASP A 72 -9.26 11.84 3.46
C ASP A 72 -9.77 12.92 4.43
N LYS A 73 -9.44 12.81 5.73
CA LYS A 73 -9.74 13.83 6.74
C LYS A 73 -8.93 15.12 6.60
N THR A 74 -7.82 15.09 5.86
CA THR A 74 -6.86 16.19 5.74
C THR A 74 -6.78 16.79 4.34
N VAL A 75 -7.43 16.17 3.35
CA VAL A 75 -7.64 16.74 2.03
C VAL A 75 -8.86 17.67 2.12
N PRO A 76 -8.71 19.00 1.99
CA PRO A 76 -9.88 19.86 1.82
C PRO A 76 -10.61 19.41 0.54
N ALA A 77 -11.93 19.23 0.63
CA ALA A 77 -12.76 18.98 -0.54
C ALA A 77 -12.46 20.07 -1.59
N GLN A 78 -11.94 19.65 -2.74
CA GLN A 78 -11.72 20.54 -3.89
C GLN A 78 -13.04 20.95 -4.52
#